data_AF-A0AAW9SW44-F1
#
_entry.id   AF-A0AAW9SW44-F1
#
_cell.length_a   1.000
_cell.length_b   1.000
_cell.length_c   1.000
_cell.angle_alpha   90.00
_cell.angle_beta   90.00
_cell.angle_gamma   90.00
#
_symmetry.space_group_name_H-M   'P 1'
#
loop_
_entity.id
_entity.type
_entity.pdbx_description
1 polymer ?
#
loop_
_entity_poly.entity_id
_entity_poly.type
_entity_poly.pdbx_seq_one_letter_code
_entity_poly.pdbx_strand_id
1 'polypeptide(L)'
;MTIHYPEVDSAAALAASMDATAQSAKVAVAGQPGSVAKLTAQDLADREDSREPLLREALGETLRDIRSRSGQTLRELSENAAISPGYLSELERGRKEVSSELLASVCAALGVTVSDLMMEAATAMALHSASPELAAM
;
A
#
# COMPACT_ATOMS: atom_id res chain seq x y z
N MET A 1 -6.11 -27.37 -20.99
CA MET A 1 -5.70 -26.00 -21.34
C MET A 1 -4.58 -25.64 -20.37
N THR A 2 -3.33 -25.88 -20.80
CA THR A 2 -2.13 -25.72 -19.99
C THR A 2 -1.60 -24.32 -20.25
N ILE A 3 -1.53 -23.47 -19.22
CA ILE A 3 -0.92 -22.14 -19.35
C ILE A 3 0.59 -22.34 -19.44
N HIS A 4 1.16 -22.07 -20.61
CA HIS A 4 2.60 -22.08 -20.85
C HIS A 4 3.15 -20.72 -20.44
N TYR A 5 3.91 -20.66 -19.35
CA TYR A 5 4.77 -19.51 -19.08
C TYR A 5 6.02 -19.63 -19.98
N PRO A 6 6.41 -18.60 -20.74
CA PRO A 6 7.67 -18.62 -21.47
C PRO A 6 8.84 -18.63 -20.48
N GLU A 7 9.87 -19.42 -20.76
CA GLU A 7 11.08 -19.51 -19.95
C GLU A 7 11.75 -18.13 -19.86
N VAL A 8 11.92 -17.66 -18.62
CA VAL A 8 12.68 -16.46 -18.30
C VAL A 8 14.16 -16.80 -18.40
N ASP A 9 14.77 -16.49 -19.56
CA ASP A 9 16.21 -16.50 -19.74
C ASP A 9 16.82 -15.33 -18.93
N SER A 10 17.02 -15.62 -17.65
CA SER A 10 17.59 -14.74 -16.63
C SER A 10 19.09 -14.59 -16.86
N ALA A 11 19.51 -13.41 -17.32
CA ALA A 11 20.74 -12.73 -16.88
C ALA A 11 21.10 -11.44 -17.66
N ALA A 12 20.51 -11.16 -18.83
CA ALA A 12 21.09 -10.18 -19.75
C ALA A 12 20.38 -8.80 -19.88
N ALA A 13 19.21 -8.57 -19.27
CA ALA A 13 18.40 -7.38 -19.58
C ALA A 13 18.25 -6.33 -18.47
N LEU A 14 18.82 -6.52 -17.27
CA LEU A 14 18.61 -5.59 -16.14
C LEU A 14 19.78 -4.63 -15.84
N ALA A 15 20.79 -4.53 -16.72
CA ALA A 15 22.00 -3.72 -16.48
C ALA A 15 22.06 -2.39 -17.25
N ALA A 16 20.97 -1.92 -17.87
CA ALA A 16 20.99 -0.74 -18.77
C ALA A 16 19.96 0.35 -18.43
N SER A 17 19.60 0.53 -17.16
CA SER A 17 18.77 1.69 -16.72
C SER A 17 19.17 2.17 -15.32
N MET A 18 20.48 2.35 -15.10
CA MET A 18 21.04 3.01 -13.92
C MET A 18 22.04 4.08 -14.37
N ASP A 19 21.60 5.21 -14.94
CA ASP A 19 22.47 6.42 -14.98
C ASP A 19 21.82 7.78 -15.35
N ALA A 20 20.53 8.05 -15.09
CA ALA A 20 19.97 9.34 -15.54
C ALA A 20 18.79 9.89 -14.73
N THR A 21 18.91 10.08 -13.41
CA THR A 21 18.06 11.05 -12.68
C THR A 21 18.73 11.62 -11.43
N ALA A 22 20.00 12.02 -11.54
CA ALA A 22 20.72 12.71 -10.48
C ALA A 22 21.37 14.00 -11.02
N GLN A 23 20.57 14.98 -11.45
CA GLN A 23 21.08 16.34 -11.64
C GLN A 23 19.97 17.40 -11.52
N SER A 24 20.08 18.20 -10.46
CA SER A 24 19.63 19.60 -10.34
C SER A 24 18.12 19.92 -10.30
N ALA A 25 17.64 20.19 -9.09
CA ALA A 25 16.79 21.35 -8.83
C ALA A 25 17.12 21.93 -7.44
N LYS A 26 18.17 22.75 -7.37
CA LYS A 26 18.32 23.74 -6.29
C LYS A 26 17.29 24.83 -6.55
N VAL A 27 16.21 24.85 -5.76
CA VAL A 27 15.37 26.03 -5.63
C VAL A 27 15.67 26.65 -4.27
N ALA A 28 16.44 27.74 -4.29
CA ALA A 28 16.50 28.68 -3.20
C ALA A 28 15.17 29.44 -3.18
N VAL A 29 14.43 29.39 -2.07
CA VAL A 29 13.38 30.37 -1.77
C VAL A 29 13.74 31.02 -0.44
N ALA A 30 14.42 32.16 -0.56
CA ALA A 30 14.24 33.24 0.40
C ALA A 30 12.97 33.98 -0.03
N GLY A 31 11.90 33.85 0.77
CA GLY A 31 10.60 34.47 0.52
C GLY A 31 9.84 34.68 1.82
N GLN A 32 9.78 35.95 2.23
CA GLN A 32 9.03 36.64 3.29
C GLN A 32 8.16 35.84 4.31
N PRO A 33 8.20 36.20 5.61
CA PRO A 33 7.26 35.69 6.60
C PRO A 33 5.87 36.33 6.37
N GLY A 34 5.03 35.65 5.58
CA GLY A 34 3.65 36.04 5.31
C GLY A 34 2.68 35.02 5.86
N SER A 35 1.99 35.38 6.94
CA SER A 35 0.68 34.87 7.39
C SER A 35 0.35 33.41 7.03
N VAL A 36 0.68 32.46 7.93
CA VAL A 36 0.06 31.14 7.92
C VAL A 36 -1.44 31.32 8.16
N ALA A 37 -2.25 31.28 7.10
CA ALA A 37 -3.69 31.13 7.23
C ALA A 37 -3.97 29.90 8.11
N LYS A 38 -4.86 30.04 9.10
CA LYS A 38 -5.27 28.92 9.95
C LYS A 38 -5.96 27.88 9.05
N LEU A 39 -5.24 26.82 8.67
CA LEU A 39 -5.86 25.63 8.10
C LEU A 39 -6.83 25.07 9.15
N THR A 40 -8.07 24.85 8.74
CA THR A 40 -9.08 24.24 9.59
C THR A 40 -8.82 22.74 9.71
N ALA A 41 -9.42 22.10 10.72
CA ALA A 41 -9.38 20.64 10.85
C ALA A 41 -10.05 19.95 9.64
N GLN A 42 -11.02 20.61 9.01
CA GLN A 42 -11.65 20.19 7.76
C GLN A 42 -10.63 20.18 6.61
N ASP A 43 -9.88 21.27 6.41
CA ASP A 43 -8.90 21.38 5.31
C ASP A 43 -7.77 20.33 5.40
N LEU A 44 -7.44 19.88 6.62
CA LEU A 44 -6.45 18.83 6.84
C LEU A 44 -7.01 17.44 6.56
N ALA A 45 -8.27 17.19 6.94
CA ALA A 45 -8.97 15.94 6.65
C ALA A 45 -9.21 15.76 5.13
N ASP A 46 -9.64 16.83 4.44
CA ASP A 46 -9.88 16.80 3.00
C ASP A 46 -8.59 16.52 2.20
N ARG A 47 -7.43 16.96 2.70
CA ARG A 47 -6.11 16.66 2.11
C ARG A 47 -5.64 15.23 2.41
N GLU A 48 -6.02 14.66 3.55
CA GLU A 48 -5.74 13.26 3.86
C GLU A 48 -6.59 12.32 3.00
N ASP A 49 -7.82 12.70 2.66
CA ASP A 49 -8.74 11.92 1.79
C ASP A 49 -8.38 12.02 0.30
N SER A 50 -7.54 13.00 -0.07
CA SER A 50 -7.12 13.25 -1.46
C SER A 50 -5.74 12.68 -1.81
N ARG A 51 -4.99 12.12 -0.85
CA ARG A 51 -3.65 11.57 -1.12
C ARG A 51 -3.79 10.09 -1.50
N GLU A 52 -3.02 9.66 -2.50
CA GLU A 52 -2.91 8.23 -2.79
C GLU A 52 -2.41 7.49 -1.54
N PRO A 53 -3.09 6.42 -1.08
CA PRO A 53 -2.71 5.72 0.13
C PRO A 53 -1.37 5.02 -0.08
N LEU A 54 -0.60 4.91 0.99
CA LEU A 54 0.68 4.21 0.93
C LEU A 54 0.43 2.71 0.77
N LEU A 55 1.35 2.00 0.12
CA LEU A 55 1.18 0.56 -0.14
C LEU A 55 0.84 -0.24 1.12
N ARG A 56 1.51 0.04 2.25
CA ARG A 56 1.21 -0.63 3.53
C ARG A 56 -0.21 -0.36 4.05
N GLU A 57 -0.78 0.81 3.75
CA GLU A 57 -2.13 1.19 4.15
C GLU A 57 -3.13 0.38 3.34
N ALA A 58 -2.96 0.36 2.01
CA ALA A 58 -3.78 -0.44 1.11
C ALA A 58 -3.70 -1.95 1.39
N LEU A 59 -2.49 -2.48 1.64
CA LEU A 59 -2.29 -3.87 2.02
C LEU A 59 -2.97 -4.19 3.36
N GLY A 60 -2.82 -3.32 4.36
CA GLY A 60 -3.42 -3.51 5.68
C GLY A 60 -4.95 -3.57 5.62
N GLU A 61 -5.55 -2.63 4.92
CA GLU A 61 -7.00 -2.60 4.72
C GLU A 61 -7.51 -3.83 3.97
N THR A 62 -6.84 -4.19 2.87
CA THR A 62 -7.22 -5.36 2.07
C THR A 62 -7.11 -6.66 2.87
N LEU A 63 -6.04 -6.83 3.67
CA LEU A 63 -5.89 -7.97 4.57
C LEU A 63 -7.01 -8.06 5.60
N ARG A 64 -7.38 -6.92 6.19
CA ARG A 64 -8.48 -6.83 7.16
C ARG A 64 -9.82 -7.20 6.52
N ASP A 65 -10.05 -6.77 5.29
CA ASP A 65 -11.26 -7.07 4.55
C ASP A 65 -11.35 -8.55 4.20
N ILE A 66 -10.29 -9.14 3.65
CA ILE A 66 -10.22 -10.58 3.37
C ILE A 66 -10.47 -11.38 4.66
N ARG A 67 -9.80 -11.02 5.76
CA ARG A 67 -10.00 -11.66 7.07
C ARG A 67 -11.44 -11.56 7.56
N SER A 68 -12.06 -10.39 7.41
CA SER A 68 -13.44 -10.17 7.86
C SER A 68 -14.44 -10.94 7.00
N ARG A 69 -14.23 -11.00 5.68
CA ARG A 69 -15.05 -11.81 4.75
C ARG A 69 -14.90 -13.31 4.98
N SER A 70 -13.72 -13.77 5.41
CA SER A 70 -13.48 -15.18 5.76
C SER A 70 -14.00 -15.56 7.15
N GLY A 71 -14.49 -14.60 7.94
CA GLY A 71 -15.02 -14.83 9.29
C GLY A 71 -13.95 -15.13 10.33
N GLN A 72 -12.66 -14.98 9.99
CA GLN A 72 -11.57 -15.21 10.92
C GLN A 72 -11.41 -14.03 11.90
N THR A 73 -11.21 -14.34 13.17
CA THR A 73 -10.84 -13.34 14.16
C THR A 73 -9.37 -12.93 13.99
N LEU A 74 -9.03 -11.73 14.47
CA LEU A 74 -7.64 -11.25 14.49
C LEU A 74 -6.71 -12.21 15.25
N ARG A 75 -7.21 -12.85 16.32
CA ARG A 75 -6.46 -13.83 17.10
C ARG A 75 -6.18 -15.09 16.28
N GLU A 76 -7.20 -15.70 15.67
CA GLU A 76 -7.06 -16.90 14.85
C GLU A 76 -6.09 -16.68 13.69
N LEU A 77 -6.20 -15.56 12.97
CA LEU A 77 -5.27 -15.27 11.87
C LEU A 77 -3.84 -15.09 12.39
N SER A 78 -3.65 -14.36 13.49
CA SER A 78 -2.31 -14.14 14.05
C SER A 78 -1.64 -15.44 14.50
N GLU A 79 -2.42 -16.37 15.06
CA GLU A 79 -1.94 -17.70 15.47
C GLU A 79 -1.55 -18.53 14.24
N ASN A 80 -2.39 -18.56 13.21
CA ASN A 80 -2.12 -19.28 11.96
C ASN A 80 -0.93 -18.72 11.17
N ALA A 81 -0.71 -17.40 11.21
CA ALA A 81 0.39 -16.73 10.54
C ALA A 81 1.68 -16.66 11.40
N ALA A 82 1.66 -17.22 12.61
CA ALA A 82 2.77 -17.22 13.57
C ALA A 82 3.31 -15.82 13.93
N ILE A 83 2.41 -14.83 14.08
CA ILE A 83 2.75 -13.46 14.45
C ILE A 83 1.94 -13.01 15.67
N SER A 84 2.37 -11.94 16.34
CA SER A 84 1.59 -11.42 17.46
C SER A 84 0.29 -10.75 16.99
N PRO A 85 -0.82 -10.86 17.75
CA PRO A 85 -2.06 -10.13 17.46
C PRO A 85 -1.84 -8.61 17.36
N GLY A 86 -0.99 -8.06 18.22
CA GLY A 86 -0.65 -6.63 18.19
C GLY A 86 0.05 -6.21 16.89
N TYR A 87 0.97 -7.05 16.39
CA TYR A 87 1.64 -6.79 15.12
C TYR A 87 0.66 -6.89 13.93
N LEU A 88 -0.19 -7.93 13.89
CA LEU A 88 -1.24 -8.04 12.87
C LEU A 88 -2.19 -6.84 12.91
N SER A 89 -2.55 -6.34 14.09
CA SER A 89 -3.38 -5.14 14.22
C SER A 89 -2.70 -3.88 13.67
N GLU A 90 -1.41 -3.68 13.93
CA GLU A 90 -0.67 -2.55 13.35
C GLU A 90 -0.53 -2.70 11.83
N LEU A 91 -0.37 -3.93 11.33
CA LEU A 91 -0.35 -4.24 9.90
C LEU A 91 -1.68 -3.91 9.23
N GLU A 92 -2.81 -4.39 9.77
CA GLU A 92 -4.17 -4.11 9.24
C GLU A 92 -4.54 -2.62 9.25
N ARG A 93 -3.83 -1.81 10.02
CA ARG A 93 -3.99 -0.35 10.09
C ARG A 93 -2.96 0.41 9.27
N GLY A 94 -2.12 -0.27 8.49
CA GLY A 94 -1.08 0.37 7.68
C GLY A 94 -0.01 1.09 8.48
N ARG A 95 0.22 0.71 9.74
CA ARG A 95 1.16 1.38 10.64
C ARG A 95 2.57 0.78 10.60
N LYS A 96 2.71 -0.39 9.98
CA LYS A 96 3.97 -1.10 9.82
C LYS A 96 4.16 -1.51 8.36
N GLU A 97 5.40 -1.40 7.91
CA GLU A 97 5.85 -2.10 6.72
C GLU A 97 5.93 -3.60 7.02
N VAL A 98 5.73 -4.40 5.99
CA VAL A 98 5.72 -5.87 6.07
C VAL A 98 6.77 -6.45 5.12
N SER A 99 7.52 -7.44 5.60
CA SER A 99 8.45 -8.17 4.72
C SER A 99 7.67 -9.08 3.77
N SER A 100 8.26 -9.42 2.63
CA SER A 100 7.61 -10.29 1.65
C SER A 100 7.33 -11.69 2.23
N GLU A 101 8.19 -12.22 3.10
CA GLU A 101 8.00 -13.51 3.77
C GLU A 101 6.83 -13.48 4.76
N LEU A 102 6.72 -12.41 5.56
CA LEU A 102 5.62 -12.27 6.51
C LEU A 102 4.30 -12.06 5.78
N LEU A 103 4.30 -11.26 4.71
CA LEU A 103 3.13 -11.09 3.85
C LEU A 103 2.66 -12.43 3.27
N ALA A 104 3.60 -13.25 2.77
CA ALA A 104 3.30 -14.59 2.28
C ALA A 104 2.72 -15.50 3.37
N SER A 105 3.24 -15.45 4.60
CA SER A 105 2.70 -16.20 5.75
C SER A 105 1.25 -15.83 6.04
N VAL A 106 0.94 -14.52 6.09
CA VAL A 106 -0.42 -14.04 6.35
C VAL A 106 -1.38 -14.42 5.21
N CYS A 107 -0.95 -14.27 3.94
CA CYS A 107 -1.75 -14.68 2.78
C CYS A 107 -2.05 -16.18 2.81
N ALA A 108 -1.05 -17.01 3.14
CA ALA A 108 -1.23 -18.45 3.27
C ALA A 108 -2.25 -18.81 4.37
N ALA A 109 -2.18 -18.12 5.52
CA ALA A 109 -3.14 -18.31 6.62
C ALA A 109 -4.57 -17.85 6.27
N LEU A 110 -4.72 -16.91 5.35
CA LEU A 110 -6.00 -16.45 4.78
C LEU A 110 -6.50 -17.31 3.61
N GLY A 111 -5.66 -18.21 3.07
CA GLY A 111 -6.01 -19.03 1.91
C GLY A 111 -6.03 -18.26 0.59
N VAL A 112 -5.28 -17.16 0.49
CA VAL A 112 -5.13 -16.34 -0.73
C VAL A 112 -3.69 -16.28 -1.20
N THR A 113 -3.46 -15.92 -2.46
CA THR A 113 -2.09 -15.66 -2.94
C THR A 113 -1.69 -14.21 -2.70
N VAL A 114 -0.38 -13.94 -2.64
CA VAL A 114 0.13 -12.55 -2.59
C VAL A 114 -0.29 -11.76 -3.83
N SER A 115 -0.40 -12.41 -5.00
CA SER A 115 -0.85 -11.76 -6.23
C SER A 115 -2.30 -11.27 -6.13
N ASP A 116 -3.20 -12.09 -5.57
CA ASP A 116 -4.60 -11.71 -5.36
C ASP A 116 -4.71 -10.51 -4.42
N LEU A 117 -3.95 -10.55 -3.31
CA LEU A 117 -3.87 -9.45 -2.36
C LEU A 117 -3.38 -8.15 -3.03
N MET A 118 -2.31 -8.23 -3.83
CA MET A 118 -1.76 -7.05 -4.52
C MET A 118 -2.73 -6.46 -5.53
N MET A 119 -3.50 -7.31 -6.22
CA MET A 119 -4.51 -6.86 -7.19
C MET A 119 -5.69 -6.16 -6.51
N GLU A 120 -6.20 -6.72 -5.40
CA GLU A 120 -7.23 -6.07 -4.60
C GLU A 120 -6.72 -4.75 -3.99
N ALA A 121 -5.51 -4.73 -3.44
CA ALA A 121 -4.91 -3.53 -2.89
C ALA A 121 -4.73 -2.43 -3.95
N ALA A 122 -4.18 -2.77 -5.12
CA ALA A 122 -4.05 -1.81 -6.23
C ALA A 122 -5.42 -1.26 -6.69
N THR A 123 -6.45 -2.11 -6.70
CA THR A 123 -7.82 -1.69 -7.02
C THR A 123 -8.36 -0.72 -5.97
N ALA A 124 -8.15 -1.00 -4.68
CA ALA A 124 -8.55 -0.11 -3.60
C ALA A 124 -7.84 1.25 -3.68
N MET A 125 -6.53 1.25 -3.96
CA MET A 125 -5.74 2.47 -4.18
C MET A 125 -6.31 3.32 -5.32
N ALA A 126 -6.63 2.69 -6.46
CA ALA A 126 -7.19 3.37 -7.62
C ALA A 126 -8.58 3.99 -7.35
N LEU A 127 -9.40 3.34 -6.50
CA LEU A 127 -10.69 3.88 -6.10
C LEU A 127 -10.54 5.08 -5.15
N HIS A 128 -9.57 5.03 -4.23
CA HIS A 128 -9.31 6.13 -3.30
C HIS A 128 -8.79 7.38 -4.04
N SER A 129 -7.91 7.21 -5.03
CA SER A 129 -7.39 8.31 -5.83
C SER A 129 -8.40 8.89 -6.84
N ALA A 130 -9.42 8.12 -7.25
CA ALA A 130 -10.47 8.60 -8.15
C ALA A 130 -11.58 9.43 -7.46
N SER A 131 -11.82 9.21 -6.16
CA SER A 131 -12.83 9.96 -5.38
C SER A 131 -12.67 11.49 -5.41
N PRO A 132 -11.46 12.08 -5.30
CA PRO A 132 -11.29 13.53 -5.40
C PRO A 132 -11.55 14.08 -6.81
N GLU A 133 -11.33 13.30 -7.89
CA GLU A 133 -11.60 13.76 -9.27
C GLU A 133 -13.10 13.84 -9.58
N LEU A 134 -13.90 12.88 -9.07
CA LEU A 134 -15.35 12.87 -9.30
C LEU A 134 -16.09 13.98 -8.54
N ALA A 135 -15.60 14.36 -7.36
CA ALA A 135 -16.17 15.46 -6.56
C ALA A 135 -15.88 16.85 -7.16
N ALA A 136 -14.93 16.94 -8.11
CA ALA A 136 -14.55 18.17 -8.79
C ALA A 136 -15.27 18.40 -10.15
N MET A 137 -16.18 17.50 -10.55
CA MET A 137 -17.02 17.61 -11.76
C MET A 137 -18.39 18.21 -11.45
#